data_AF-A0A382VK04-F1
#
_entry.id   AF-A0A382VK04-F1
#
_cell.length_a   1.000
_cell.length_b   1.000
_cell.length_c   1.000
_cell.angle_alpha   90.00
_cell.angle_beta   90.00
_cell.angle_gamma   90.00
#
_symmetry.space_group_name_H-M   'P 1'
#
loop_
_entity.id
_entity.type
_entity.pdbx_description
1 polymer ?
#
loop_
_entity_poly.entity_id
_entity_poly.type
_entity_poly.pdbx_seq_one_letter_code
_entity_poly.pdbx_strand_id
1 'polypeptide(L)'
;VDTQRCLVISNGFYEWDSKSKKPYFIHSKDNPLMNYCGLYSIWMDNNFQSILTFTIITIEANNTLSKIHHRMPVILDEGNESRWLDPNNNFQSIKELIKPIDDSKIEMYQIDLI
;
A
#
# COMPACT_ATOMS: atom_id res chain seq x y z
N VAL A 1 -0.51 15.14 6.51
CA VAL A 1 0.12 14.39 5.39
C VAL A 1 1.61 14.72 5.26
N ASP A 2 2.00 16.01 5.30
CA ASP A 2 3.37 16.41 4.94
C ASP A 2 4.49 15.91 5.87
N THR A 3 4.21 15.54 7.11
CA THR A 3 5.25 15.07 8.05
C THR A 3 4.92 13.74 8.72
N GLN A 4 3.74 13.16 8.45
CA GLN A 4 3.25 11.96 9.11
C GLN A 4 3.14 10.80 8.12
N ARG A 5 4.21 10.59 7.35
CA ARG A 5 4.33 9.50 6.38
C ARG A 5 5.10 8.34 6.99
N CYS A 6 4.70 7.12 6.66
CA CYS A 6 5.41 5.90 7.05
C CYS A 6 5.47 4.92 5.86
N LEU A 7 6.30 3.89 6.00
CA LEU A 7 6.26 2.72 5.15
C LEU A 7 5.54 1.60 5.89
N VAL A 8 4.62 0.94 5.20
CA VAL A 8 4.09 -0.34 5.63
C VAL A 8 4.73 -1.40 4.76
N ILE A 9 5.31 -2.43 5.37
CA ILE A 9 6.11 -3.43 4.66
C ILE A 9 5.44 -4.78 4.83
N SER A 10 5.22 -5.50 3.74
CA SER A 10 4.78 -6.90 3.76
C SER A 10 5.33 -7.67 2.56
N ASN A 11 5.11 -8.98 2.53
CA ASN A 11 5.40 -9.82 1.36
C ASN A 11 4.30 -9.79 0.28
N GLY A 12 3.21 -9.08 0.53
CA GLY A 12 2.02 -9.04 -0.32
C GLY A 12 0.76 -8.71 0.47
N PHE A 13 -0.38 -8.73 -0.21
CA PHE A 13 -1.69 -8.47 0.39
C PHE A 13 -2.75 -9.38 -0.22
N TYR A 14 -3.89 -9.48 0.45
CA TYR A 14 -5.02 -10.30 0.00
C TYR A 14 -6.14 -9.41 -0.54
N GLU A 15 -6.74 -9.81 -1.65
CA GLU A 15 -7.98 -9.23 -2.15
C GLU A 15 -8.96 -10.30 -2.58
N TRP A 16 -10.25 -10.00 -2.46
CA TRP A 16 -11.32 -10.90 -2.85
C TRP A 16 -11.92 -10.44 -4.17
N ASP A 17 -12.06 -11.38 -5.10
CA ASP A 17 -12.81 -11.12 -6.32
C ASP A 17 -14.24 -10.70 -5.97
N SER A 18 -14.60 -9.50 -6.44
CA SER A 18 -15.90 -8.88 -6.19
C SER A 18 -17.07 -9.76 -6.65
N LYS A 19 -16.87 -10.60 -7.68
CA LYS A 19 -17.87 -11.51 -8.26
C LYS A 19 -17.83 -12.88 -7.60
N SER A 20 -16.70 -13.58 -7.67
CA SER A 20 -16.62 -14.98 -7.22
C SER A 20 -16.43 -15.13 -5.70
N LYS A 21 -16.09 -14.04 -4.99
CA LYS A 21 -15.73 -14.04 -3.56
C LYS A 21 -14.56 -14.96 -3.21
N LYS A 22 -13.75 -15.33 -4.20
CA LYS A 22 -12.53 -16.10 -3.99
C LYS A 22 -11.37 -15.18 -3.63
N PRO A 23 -10.54 -15.57 -2.66
CA PRO A 23 -9.37 -14.79 -2.25
C PRO A 23 -8.21 -14.99 -3.22
N TYR A 24 -7.45 -13.92 -3.41
CA TYR A 24 -6.20 -13.90 -4.15
C TYR A 24 -5.11 -13.33 -3.24
N PHE A 25 -3.92 -13.89 -3.34
CA PHE A 25 -2.72 -13.27 -2.79
C PHE A 25 -2.01 -12.51 -3.91
N ILE A 26 -1.68 -11.25 -3.65
CA ILE A 26 -1.02 -10.33 -4.59
C ILE A 26 0.34 -9.97 -4.02
N HIS A 27 1.39 -10.16 -4.82
CA HIS A 27 2.77 -9.90 -4.42
C HIS A 27 3.62 -9.35 -5.56
N SER A 28 4.83 -8.89 -5.22
CA SER A 28 5.82 -8.47 -6.21
C SER A 28 6.42 -9.69 -6.92
N LYS A 29 6.66 -9.56 -8.23
CA LYS A 29 7.41 -10.56 -9.01
C LYS A 29 8.92 -10.49 -8.75
N ASP A 30 9.41 -9.29 -8.47
CA ASP A 30 10.83 -8.98 -8.49
C ASP A 30 11.42 -9.00 -7.07
N ASN A 31 10.60 -8.78 -6.04
CA ASN A 31 11.06 -8.59 -4.67
C ASN A 31 10.25 -9.42 -3.65
N PRO A 32 10.91 -9.93 -2.58
CA PRO A 32 10.21 -10.65 -1.51
C PRO A 32 9.36 -9.73 -0.61
N LEU A 33 9.59 -8.41 -0.68
CA LEU A 33 8.90 -7.40 0.12
C LEU A 33 8.35 -6.28 -0.78
N MET A 34 7.25 -5.70 -0.32
CA MET A 34 6.57 -4.58 -0.93
C MET A 34 6.48 -3.44 0.09
N ASN A 35 6.79 -2.22 -0.37
CA ASN A 35 6.78 -1.01 0.43
C ASN A 35 5.54 -0.19 0.08
N TYR A 36 4.56 -0.12 0.98
CA TYR A 36 3.35 0.68 0.78
C TYR A 36 3.48 2.07 1.39
N CYS A 37 2.98 3.07 0.68
CA CYS A 37 2.84 4.42 1.21
C CYS A 37 1.77 4.44 2.31
N GLY A 38 2.21 4.68 3.55
CA GLY A 38 1.33 4.82 4.70
C GLY A 38 1.32 6.22 5.28
N LEU A 39 0.28 6.52 6.05
CA LEU A 39 0.22 7.66 6.95
C LEU A 39 0.07 7.14 8.38
N TYR A 40 0.65 7.83 9.35
CA TYR A 40 0.50 7.49 10.76
C TYR A 40 -0.08 8.66 11.57
N SER A 41 -0.65 8.36 12.73
CA SER A 41 -1.11 9.36 13.68
C SER A 41 -1.00 8.83 15.10
N ILE A 42 -0.73 9.72 16.06
CA ILE A 42 -0.75 9.40 17.48
C ILE A 42 -2.09 9.92 18.02
N TRP A 43 -2.94 9.01 18.47
CA TRP A 43 -4.21 9.32 19.12
C TRP A 43 -4.09 9.11 20.62
N MET A 44 -4.79 9.91 21.42
CA MET A 44 -4.85 9.72 22.87
C MET A 44 -6.21 9.13 23.22
N ASP A 45 -6.19 8.00 23.94
CA ASP A 45 -7.42 7.34 24.37
C ASP A 45 -8.06 7.99 25.61
N ASN A 46 -9.23 7.47 26.00
CA ASN A 46 -9.97 7.96 27.17
C ASN A 46 -9.24 7.74 28.51
N ASN A 47 -8.17 6.93 28.51
CA ASN A 47 -7.32 6.66 29.67
C ASN A 47 -6.00 7.45 29.61
N PHE A 48 -5.90 8.46 28.73
CA PHE A 48 -4.69 9.24 28.47
C PHE A 48 -3.50 8.42 27.96
N GLN A 49 -3.76 7.25 27.36
CA GLN A 49 -2.73 6.44 26.71
C GLN A 49 -2.56 6.86 25.25
N SER A 50 -1.30 7.00 24.83
CA SER A 50 -0.98 7.28 23.43
C SER A 50 -1.02 6.00 22.60
N ILE A 51 -1.84 6.00 21.55
CA ILE A 51 -1.98 4.93 20.58
C ILE A 51 -1.42 5.40 19.25
N LEU A 52 -0.36 4.73 18.79
CA LEU A 52 0.15 4.91 17.44
C LEU A 52 -0.72 4.11 16.46
N THR A 53 -1.30 4.80 15.49
CA THR A 53 -2.14 4.22 14.44
C THR A 53 -1.54 4.54 13.08
N PHE A 54 -1.87 3.72 12.07
CA PHE A 54 -1.48 3.98 10.69
C PHE A 54 -2.57 3.54 9.72
N THR A 55 -2.45 3.99 8.47
CA THR A 55 -3.29 3.58 7.36
C THR A 55 -2.45 3.48 6.09
N ILE A 56 -2.87 2.63 5.15
CA ILE A 56 -2.25 2.48 3.83
C ILE A 56 -3.01 3.35 2.83
N ILE A 57 -2.29 4.14 2.05
CA ILE A 57 -2.88 4.95 0.97
C ILE A 57 -3.29 4.02 -0.17
N THR A 58 -4.50 4.24 -0.68
CA THR A 58 -5.10 3.45 -1.75
C THR A 58 -5.53 4.34 -2.90
N ILE A 59 -5.43 3.82 -4.12
CA ILE A 59 -5.73 4.49 -5.39
C ILE A 59 -6.50 3.53 -6.31
N GLU A 60 -6.86 3.99 -7.51
CA GLU A 60 -7.44 3.12 -8.54
C GLU A 60 -6.47 1.99 -8.91
N ALA A 61 -7.02 0.79 -9.10
CA ALA A 61 -6.26 -0.39 -9.47
C ALA A 61 -5.70 -0.32 -10.89
N ASN A 62 -4.53 -0.94 -11.11
CA ASN A 62 -3.98 -1.17 -12.45
C ASN A 62 -4.75 -2.27 -13.22
N ASN A 63 -4.34 -2.60 -14.45
CA ASN A 63 -5.07 -3.57 -15.28
C ASN A 63 -4.98 -4.99 -14.71
N THR A 64 -3.92 -5.32 -13.98
CA THR A 64 -3.77 -6.63 -13.33
C THR A 64 -4.79 -6.80 -12.21
N LEU A 65 -4.85 -5.87 -11.25
CA LEU A 65 -5.71 -6.00 -10.06
C LEU A 65 -7.18 -5.66 -10.34
N SER A 66 -7.46 -4.75 -11.28
CA SER A 66 -8.83 -4.34 -11.65
C SER A 66 -9.72 -5.50 -12.15
N LYS A 67 -9.12 -6.63 -12.51
CA LYS A 67 -9.83 -7.89 -12.81
C LYS A 67 -10.61 -8.43 -11.61
N ILE A 68 -10.18 -8.16 -10.39
CA ILE A 68 -10.78 -8.68 -9.15
C ILE A 68 -11.27 -7.57 -8.20
N HIS A 69 -10.59 -6.41 -8.16
CA HIS A 69 -10.91 -5.31 -7.25
C HIS A 69 -10.51 -3.93 -7.82
N HIS A 70 -11.31 -2.90 -7.59
CA HIS A 70 -11.17 -1.57 -8.22
C HIS A 70 -10.13 -0.65 -7.56
N ARG A 71 -9.64 -0.99 -6.36
CA ARG A 71 -8.60 -0.21 -5.66
C ARG A 71 -7.38 -1.07 -5.36
N MET A 72 -6.22 -0.41 -5.29
CA MET A 72 -4.96 -1.00 -4.88
C MET A 72 -4.22 -0.10 -3.88
N PRO A 73 -3.33 -0.65 -3.03
CA PRO A 73 -2.42 0.16 -2.24
C PRO A 73 -1.40 0.86 -3.16
N VAL A 74 -0.93 2.03 -2.74
CA VAL A 74 0.21 2.69 -3.38
C VAL A 74 1.48 1.95 -2.98
N ILE A 75 2.11 1.29 -3.93
CA ILE A 75 3.35 0.52 -3.75
C ILE A 75 4.49 1.34 -4.35
N LEU A 76 5.53 1.60 -3.57
CA LEU A 76 6.69 2.35 -4.04
C LEU A 76 7.57 1.49 -4.96
N ASP A 77 8.05 2.11 -6.03
CA ASP A 77 9.20 1.62 -6.75
C ASP A 77 10.45 1.71 -5.86
N GLU A 78 11.31 0.69 -5.92
CA GLU A 78 12.58 0.63 -5.20
C GLU A 78 13.39 1.93 -5.38
N GLY A 79 13.93 2.45 -4.28
CA GLY A 79 14.70 3.69 -4.24
C GLY A 79 13.87 4.95 -3.92
N ASN A 80 12.54 4.87 -3.90
CA ASN A 80 11.69 6.01 -3.52
C ASN A 80 11.35 6.06 -2.03
N GLU A 81 11.79 5.11 -1.22
CA GLU A 81 11.51 5.02 0.22
C GLU A 81 11.97 6.28 0.97
N SER A 82 13.23 6.69 0.76
CA SER A 82 13.78 7.88 1.39
C SER A 82 13.06 9.14 0.95
N ARG A 83 12.69 9.23 -0.33
CA ARG A 83 11.93 10.37 -0.86
C ARG A 83 10.54 10.46 -0.22
N TRP A 84 9.87 9.32 -0.03
CA TRP A 84 8.60 9.24 0.67
C TRP A 84 8.73 9.62 2.15
N LEU A 85 9.79 9.20 2.83
CA LEU A 85 9.95 9.45 4.27
C LEU A 85 10.56 10.80 4.63
N ASP A 86 11.22 11.49 3.69
CA ASP A 86 11.89 12.77 3.95
C ASP A 86 10.89 13.86 4.39
N PRO A 87 10.97 14.39 5.63
CA PRO A 87 10.03 15.40 6.13
C PRO A 87 10.16 16.75 5.44
N ASN A 88 11.23 16.99 4.68
CA ASN A 88 11.40 18.22 3.88
C ASN A 88 10.59 18.18 2.58
N ASN A 89 10.13 17.00 2.16
CA ASN A 89 9.26 16.87 1.01
C ASN A 89 7.81 17.21 1.37
N ASN A 90 7.24 18.17 0.65
CA ASN A 90 5.82 18.48 0.70
C ASN A 90 5.04 17.58 -0.28
N PHE A 91 3.71 17.54 -0.15
CA PHE A 91 2.86 16.75 -1.03
C PHE A 91 3.10 16.98 -2.53
N GLN A 92 3.36 18.22 -2.95
CA GLN A 92 3.58 18.52 -4.37
C GLN A 92 4.85 17.86 -4.92
N SER A 93 5.91 17.72 -4.11
CA SER A 93 7.17 17.08 -4.54
C SER A 93 7.10 15.56 -4.58
N ILE A 94 6.10 14.93 -3.96
CA ILE A 94 5.96 13.46 -3.86
C ILE A 94 4.68 12.91 -4.49
N LYS A 95 3.75 13.76 -4.96
CA LYS A 95 2.48 13.31 -5.55
C LYS A 95 2.66 12.32 -6.71
N GLU A 96 3.78 12.39 -7.43
CA GLU A 96 4.09 11.45 -8.52
C GLU A 96 4.42 10.03 -8.05
N LEU A 97 4.74 9.84 -6.76
CA LEU A 97 4.87 8.52 -6.14
C LEU A 97 3.50 7.87 -5.91
N ILE A 98 2.42 8.65 -5.90
CA ILE A 98 1.05 8.19 -5.65
C ILE A 98 0.42 7.80 -6.99
N LYS A 99 0.85 6.66 -7.52
CA LYS A 99 0.40 6.11 -8.79
C LYS A 99 0.34 4.57 -8.73
N PRO A 100 -0.41 3.92 -9.62
CA PRO A 100 -0.42 2.46 -9.71
C PRO A 100 0.99 1.96 -10.03
N ILE A 101 1.40 0.87 -9.39
CA ILE A 101 2.61 0.16 -9.82
C ILE A 101 2.37 -0.48 -11.19
N ASP A 102 3.42 -0.61 -11.98
CA ASP A 102 3.36 -1.24 -13.29
C ASP A 102 2.75 -2.66 -13.22
N ASP A 103 1.88 -2.99 -14.17
CA ASP A 103 1.23 -4.29 -14.28
C ASP A 103 2.25 -5.45 -14.30
N SER A 104 3.45 -5.21 -14.83
CA SER A 104 4.51 -6.21 -14.93
C SER A 104 5.14 -6.55 -13.59
N LYS A 105 5.09 -5.66 -12.59
CA LYS A 105 5.80 -5.82 -11.31
C LYS A 105 5.05 -6.60 -10.24
N ILE A 106 3.76 -6.86 -10.48
CA ILE A 106 2.92 -7.64 -9.58
C ILE A 106 2.36 -8.88 -10.27
N GLU A 107 2.13 -9.92 -9.48
CA GLU A 107 1.31 -11.05 -9.85
C GLU A 107 0.34 -11.42 -8.73
N MET A 108 -0.67 -12.21 -9.09
CA MET A 108 -1.65 -12.70 -8.16
C MET A 108 -2.03 -14.14 -8.48
N TYR A 109 -2.23 -14.94 -7.44
CA TYR A 109 -2.75 -16.29 -7.56
C TYR A 109 -3.90 -16.51 -6.57
N GLN A 110 -4.89 -17.30 -6.99
CA GLN A 110 -6.00 -17.66 -6.12
C GLN A 110 -5.48 -18.55 -4.99
N ILE A 111 -5.96 -18.33 -3.78
CA ILE A 111 -5.67 -19.16 -2.62
C ILE A 111 -6.94 -19.81 -2.10
N ASP A 112 -6.76 -20.80 -1.23
CA ASP A 112 -7.83 -21.36 -0.41
C ASP A 112 -7.57 -20.95 1.05
N LEU A 113 -8.60 -20.47 1.73
CA LEU A 113 -8.53 -20.25 3.17
C LEU A 113 -8.71 -21.61 3.83
N ILE A 114 -7.69 -22.05 4.56
CA ILE A 114 -7.70 -23.29 5.36
C ILE A 114 -8.76 -23.15 6.47
#